data_AF-A0A242DA76-F1
#
_entry.id   AF-A0A242DA76-F1
#
_cell.length_a   1.000
_cell.length_b   1.000
_cell.length_c   1.000
_cell.angle_alpha   90.00
_cell.angle_beta   90.00
_cell.angle_gamma   90.00
#
_symmetry.space_group_name_H-M   'P 1'
#
loop_
_entity.id
_entity.type
_entity.pdbx_description
1 polymer ?
#
loop_
_entity_poly.entity_id
_entity_poly.type
_entity_poly.pdbx_seq_one_letter_code
_entity_poly.pdbx_strand_id
1 'polypeptide(L)'
;MIINPTKKALPLFSYLSEVSDKKIARDFSSNNSLFSWHANYFNVRRKKILLLVNDLTYFPLVLIGIDAKLKKQLNEIIPEAITEVFHAAEIPSKKIEEYLDLAGRIEVNAGYNRVVNGVMNNMVASMEYHSRFDFTTLIDTKTSLYLANSFYKEECPLDTLKAAFNEPLVLHEVSQEEVEKEYVVERNWRSLSDYNVTDFTEDDFEAAFANNRLILTAFQHYLEQSEKLTKKTVNRHLANVEDYLNNYLIFYGFDLAVSTFSIISDFFSWGARKNIWISESAIKKAGTSLKKFYQFLIAAGEVKASDMPEIRKEIELGIEDGIMTLMEMDELSLIHI
;
A
#
# COMPACT_ATOMS: atom_id res chain seq x y z
N MET A 1 6.10 1.32 -20.62
CA MET A 1 6.80 1.59 -19.34
C MET A 1 5.94 2.54 -18.58
N ILE A 2 5.72 2.32 -17.29
CA ILE A 2 4.96 3.28 -16.47
C ILE A 2 5.91 4.06 -15.58
N ILE A 3 5.81 5.39 -15.65
CA ILE A 3 6.46 6.27 -14.68
C ILE A 3 5.39 6.81 -13.73
N ASN A 4 5.71 6.75 -12.45
CA ASN A 4 4.86 7.07 -11.31
C ASN A 4 5.47 8.26 -10.53
N PRO A 5 5.42 9.51 -11.04
CA PRO A 5 6.02 10.65 -10.35
C PRO A 5 5.28 10.97 -9.05
N THR A 6 6.02 11.47 -8.07
CA THR A 6 5.39 12.12 -6.91
C THR A 6 4.53 13.30 -7.37
N LYS A 7 3.55 13.70 -6.55
CA LYS A 7 2.72 14.90 -6.83
C LYS A 7 3.57 16.14 -7.14
N LYS A 8 4.74 16.26 -6.49
CA LYS A 8 5.72 17.31 -6.72
C LYS A 8 6.35 17.20 -8.11
N ALA A 9 6.77 16.00 -8.52
CA ALA A 9 7.49 15.75 -9.76
C ALA A 9 6.59 15.61 -11.00
N LEU A 10 5.30 15.34 -10.82
CA LEU A 10 4.33 15.17 -11.91
C LEU A 10 4.36 16.28 -12.97
N PRO A 11 4.51 17.58 -12.62
CA PRO A 11 4.64 18.64 -13.61
C PRO A 11 5.87 18.53 -14.51
N LEU A 12 6.87 17.70 -14.22
CA LEU A 12 7.99 17.44 -15.16
C LEU A 12 7.60 16.47 -16.27
N PHE A 13 6.56 15.67 -16.10
CA PHE A 13 6.20 14.62 -17.06
C PHE A 13 5.03 15.01 -17.97
N SER A 14 4.58 16.27 -17.93
CA SER A 14 3.35 16.71 -18.62
C SER A 14 3.40 16.71 -20.16
N TYR A 15 4.51 16.33 -20.79
CA TYR A 15 4.59 16.15 -22.25
C TYR A 15 4.50 14.67 -22.66
N LEU A 16 4.46 13.76 -21.68
CA LEU A 16 4.26 12.33 -21.90
C LEU A 16 2.76 12.02 -21.82
N SER A 17 2.36 10.89 -22.41
CA SER A 17 0.97 10.45 -22.38
C SER A 17 0.59 10.02 -20.96
N GLU A 18 -0.56 10.48 -20.47
CA GLU A 18 -1.14 9.93 -19.24
C GLU A 18 -1.75 8.55 -19.53
N VAL A 19 -1.72 7.68 -18.53
CA VAL A 19 -2.40 6.38 -18.60
C VAL A 19 -3.91 6.57 -18.77
N SER A 20 -4.53 5.69 -19.55
CA SER A 20 -5.98 5.73 -19.77
C SER A 20 -6.80 5.41 -18.52
N ASP A 21 -6.34 4.45 -17.71
CA ASP A 21 -6.95 4.07 -16.44
C ASP A 21 -5.89 3.92 -15.34
N LYS A 22 -6.09 4.62 -14.23
CA LYS A 22 -5.13 4.67 -13.12
C LYS A 22 -5.06 3.38 -12.31
N LYS A 23 -6.17 2.62 -12.22
CA LYS A 23 -6.24 1.34 -11.51
C LYS A 23 -5.53 0.27 -12.33
N ILE A 24 -5.82 0.18 -13.63
CA ILE A 24 -5.13 -0.74 -14.55
C ILE A 24 -3.63 -0.45 -14.58
N ALA A 25 -3.25 0.83 -14.69
CA ALA A 25 -1.84 1.23 -14.64
C ALA A 25 -1.15 0.81 -13.33
N ARG A 26 -1.86 0.91 -12.20
CA ARG A 26 -1.33 0.48 -10.91
C ARG A 26 -1.16 -1.03 -10.84
N ASP A 27 -2.13 -1.79 -11.32
CA ASP A 27 -2.06 -3.26 -11.35
C ASP A 27 -0.98 -3.74 -12.32
N PHE A 28 -0.83 -3.08 -13.49
CA PHE A 28 0.30 -3.26 -14.38
C PHE A 28 1.62 -3.03 -13.66
N SER A 29 1.79 -1.88 -13.00
CA SER A 29 3.02 -1.58 -12.27
C SER A 29 3.31 -2.58 -11.16
N SER A 30 2.29 -3.11 -10.49
CA SER A 30 2.46 -4.15 -9.47
C SER A 30 2.86 -5.51 -10.05
N ASN A 31 2.22 -5.96 -11.13
CA ASN A 31 2.54 -7.24 -11.79
C ASN A 31 3.84 -7.18 -12.61
N ASN A 32 4.22 -5.99 -13.08
CA ASN A 32 5.37 -5.74 -13.95
C ASN A 32 6.33 -4.74 -13.31
N SER A 33 6.69 -4.96 -12.04
CA SER A 33 7.47 -4.00 -11.23
C SER A 33 8.82 -3.61 -11.86
N LEU A 34 9.44 -4.48 -12.67
CA LEU A 34 10.68 -4.15 -13.39
C LEU A 34 10.46 -3.10 -14.51
N PHE A 35 9.25 -3.00 -15.05
CA PHE A 35 8.84 -2.05 -16.10
C PHE A 35 8.13 -0.80 -15.55
N SER A 36 8.18 -0.63 -14.23
CA SER A 36 7.58 0.47 -13.50
C SER A 36 8.65 1.24 -12.73
N TRP A 37 8.55 2.57 -12.76
CA TRP A 37 9.50 3.47 -12.13
C TRP A 37 8.78 4.54 -11.34
N HIS A 38 9.23 4.86 -10.13
CA HIS A 38 8.80 6.07 -9.43
C HIS A 38 9.80 7.20 -9.67
N ALA A 39 9.30 8.44 -9.70
CA ALA A 39 10.14 9.60 -9.94
C ALA A 39 9.93 10.71 -8.91
N ASN A 40 11.02 11.34 -8.50
CA ASN A 40 11.03 12.53 -7.66
C ASN A 40 12.11 13.50 -8.13
N TYR A 41 12.07 14.75 -7.66
CA TYR A 41 13.18 15.67 -7.90
C TYR A 41 13.46 16.54 -6.69
N PHE A 42 14.70 17.03 -6.63
CA PHE A 42 15.11 18.10 -5.74
C PHE A 42 15.92 19.15 -6.51
N ASN A 43 16.19 20.29 -5.87
CA ASN A 43 16.84 21.41 -6.53
C ASN A 43 18.26 21.59 -5.99
N VAL A 44 19.24 21.63 -6.89
CA VAL A 44 20.61 22.02 -6.56
C VAL A 44 20.98 23.20 -7.44
N ARG A 45 21.39 24.33 -6.83
CA ARG A 45 21.73 25.58 -7.56
C ARG A 45 20.65 25.99 -8.59
N ARG A 46 19.37 25.90 -8.19
CA ARG A 46 18.17 26.19 -9.02
C ARG A 46 17.97 25.26 -10.23
N LYS A 47 18.77 24.20 -10.36
CA LYS A 47 18.62 23.15 -11.37
C LYS A 47 17.89 21.96 -10.73
N LYS A 48 16.96 21.37 -11.48
CA LYS A 48 16.23 20.18 -11.01
C LYS A 48 17.09 18.93 -11.23
N ILE A 49 17.35 18.21 -10.16
CA ILE A 49 17.95 16.88 -10.20
C ILE A 49 16.81 15.88 -10.12
N LEU A 50 16.52 15.21 -11.23
CA LEU A 50 15.45 14.23 -11.36
C LEU A 50 16.02 12.86 -11.01
N LEU A 51 15.39 12.20 -10.04
CA LEU A 51 15.67 10.83 -9.64
C LEU A 51 14.52 9.96 -10.12
N LEU A 52 14.82 8.92 -10.89
CA LEU A 52 13.92 7.80 -11.14
C LEU A 52 14.44 6.58 -10.37
N VAL A 53 13.54 5.77 -9.84
CA VAL A 53 13.86 4.54 -9.10
C VAL A 53 12.97 3.42 -9.61
N ASN A 54 13.59 2.29 -9.99
CA ASN A 54 12.86 1.11 -10.45
C ASN A 54 12.05 0.49 -9.30
N ASP A 55 10.82 0.04 -9.58
CA ASP A 55 9.91 -0.43 -8.52
C ASP A 55 10.26 -1.82 -8.00
N LEU A 56 10.91 -2.65 -8.82
CA LEU A 56 11.35 -3.99 -8.42
C LEU A 56 12.72 -3.97 -7.74
N THR A 57 13.68 -3.28 -8.35
CA THR A 57 15.11 -3.41 -7.97
C THR A 57 15.60 -2.23 -7.13
N TYR A 58 14.78 -1.20 -6.96
CA TYR A 58 15.20 0.10 -6.43
C TYR A 58 16.37 0.74 -7.19
N PHE A 59 16.68 0.29 -8.41
CA PHE A 59 17.81 0.80 -9.16
C PHE A 59 17.57 2.28 -9.53
N PRO A 60 18.49 3.20 -9.20
CA PRO A 60 18.31 4.63 -9.42
C PRO A 60 18.85 5.10 -10.76
N LEU A 61 18.20 6.11 -11.34
CA LEU A 61 18.68 6.92 -12.46
C LEU A 61 18.65 8.39 -12.06
N VAL A 62 19.78 9.06 -12.19
CA VAL A 62 19.93 10.47 -11.82
C VAL A 62 20.15 11.31 -13.08
N LEU A 63 19.21 12.23 -13.32
CA LEU A 63 19.26 13.19 -14.43
C LEU A 63 19.42 14.62 -13.89
N ILE A 64 20.40 15.35 -14.43
CA ILE A 64 20.77 16.68 -13.95
C ILE A 64 20.18 17.76 -14.84
N GLY A 65 19.64 18.80 -14.21
CA GLY A 65 19.37 20.06 -14.90
C GLY A 65 18.09 20.09 -15.72
N ILE A 66 17.09 19.26 -15.40
CA ILE A 66 15.82 19.19 -16.14
C ILE A 66 15.10 20.56 -16.14
N ASP A 67 15.20 21.24 -17.27
CA ASP A 67 14.58 22.53 -17.54
C ASP A 67 13.36 22.39 -18.47
N ALA A 68 12.77 23.51 -18.88
CA ALA A 68 11.57 23.49 -19.72
C ALA A 68 11.80 22.88 -21.12
N LYS A 69 13.04 22.89 -21.64
CA LYS A 69 13.38 22.30 -22.93
C LYS A 69 13.54 20.79 -22.78
N LEU A 70 14.38 20.36 -21.84
CA LEU A 70 14.66 18.93 -21.59
C LEU A 70 13.40 18.18 -21.15
N LYS A 71 12.49 18.84 -20.44
CA LYS A 71 11.17 18.30 -20.08
C LYS A 71 10.40 17.74 -21.28
N LYS A 72 10.51 18.38 -22.45
CA LYS A 72 9.82 17.95 -23.68
C LYS A 72 10.45 16.71 -24.32
N GLN A 73 11.69 16.40 -23.93
CA GLN A 73 12.52 15.34 -24.48
C GLN A 73 12.65 14.15 -23.52
N LEU A 74 11.89 14.12 -22.43
CA LEU A 74 11.98 13.04 -21.46
C LEU A 74 11.58 11.67 -22.03
N ASN A 75 10.78 11.65 -23.11
CA ASN A 75 10.42 10.43 -23.80
C ASN A 75 11.64 9.74 -24.43
N GLU A 76 12.61 10.53 -24.89
CA GLU A 76 13.86 10.06 -25.50
C GLU A 76 15.00 9.94 -24.46
N ILE A 77 15.12 10.91 -23.55
CA ILE A 77 16.18 10.97 -22.55
C ILE A 77 16.13 9.78 -21.58
N ILE A 78 14.93 9.32 -21.19
CA ILE A 78 14.80 8.26 -20.19
C ILE A 78 15.30 6.90 -20.71
N PRO A 79 14.90 6.42 -21.91
CA PRO A 79 15.48 5.22 -22.51
C PRO A 79 17.00 5.33 -22.75
N GLU A 80 17.49 6.50 -23.17
CA GLU A 80 18.92 6.75 -23.34
C GLU A 80 19.67 6.62 -22.00
N ALA A 81 19.12 7.21 -20.93
CA ALA A 81 19.69 7.12 -19.59
C ALA A 81 19.67 5.69 -19.03
N ILE A 82 18.58 4.94 -19.24
CA ILE A 82 18.52 3.52 -18.88
C ILE A 82 19.66 2.77 -19.58
N THR A 83 19.81 2.98 -20.88
CA THR A 83 20.84 2.31 -21.69
C THR A 83 22.24 2.61 -21.15
N GLU A 84 22.58 3.89 -21.00
CA GLU A 84 23.90 4.32 -20.53
C GLU A 84 24.22 3.77 -19.14
N VAL A 85 23.29 3.93 -18.19
CA VAL A 85 23.54 3.53 -16.80
C VAL A 85 23.51 2.01 -16.63
N PHE A 86 22.64 1.29 -17.35
CA PHE A 86 22.61 -0.18 -17.28
C PHE A 86 23.85 -0.80 -17.94
N HIS A 87 24.38 -0.21 -19.00
CA HIS A 87 25.69 -0.59 -19.53
C HIS A 87 26.80 -0.41 -18.50
N ALA A 88 26.81 0.73 -17.80
CA ALA A 88 27.78 0.99 -16.74
C ALA A 88 27.59 0.05 -15.53
N ALA A 89 26.39 -0.50 -15.35
CA ALA A 89 26.07 -1.56 -14.40
C ALA A 89 26.38 -2.99 -14.91
N GLU A 90 27.04 -3.10 -16.07
CA GLU A 90 27.46 -4.35 -16.71
C GLU A 90 26.29 -5.25 -17.19
N ILE A 91 25.12 -4.65 -17.46
CA ILE A 91 24.02 -5.37 -18.10
C ILE A 91 24.33 -5.52 -19.60
N PRO A 92 24.21 -6.73 -20.20
CA PRO A 92 24.49 -6.96 -21.61
C PRO A 92 23.59 -6.13 -22.55
N SER A 93 24.14 -5.56 -23.63
CA SER A 93 23.39 -4.72 -24.57
C SER A 93 22.12 -5.36 -25.10
N LYS A 94 22.22 -6.64 -25.49
CA LYS A 94 21.08 -7.41 -25.99
C LYS A 94 19.93 -7.48 -24.97
N LYS A 95 20.25 -7.55 -23.68
CA LYS A 95 19.26 -7.59 -22.60
C LYS A 95 18.63 -6.22 -22.34
N ILE A 96 19.39 -5.15 -22.49
CA ILE A 96 18.88 -3.77 -22.40
C ILE A 96 17.93 -3.48 -23.56
N GLU A 97 18.30 -3.87 -24.78
CA GLU A 97 17.44 -3.76 -25.97
C GLU A 97 16.14 -4.56 -25.77
N GLU A 98 16.24 -5.83 -25.38
CA GLU A 98 15.07 -6.68 -25.05
C GLU A 98 14.18 -6.02 -23.98
N TYR A 99 14.78 -5.46 -22.93
CA TYR A 99 14.04 -4.75 -21.88
C TYR A 99 13.29 -3.53 -22.42
N LEU A 100 13.94 -2.68 -23.20
CA LEU A 100 13.32 -1.45 -23.72
C LEU A 100 12.25 -1.75 -24.77
N ASP A 101 12.46 -2.76 -25.61
CA ASP A 101 11.48 -3.24 -26.58
C ASP A 101 10.22 -3.75 -25.88
N LEU A 102 10.38 -4.57 -24.83
CA LEU A 102 9.27 -5.04 -24.00
C LEU A 102 8.62 -3.89 -23.23
N ALA A 103 9.41 -2.97 -22.69
CA ALA A 103 8.91 -1.84 -21.92
C ALA A 103 7.99 -0.97 -22.79
N GLY A 104 8.32 -0.77 -24.07
CA GLY A 104 7.53 0.04 -24.98
C GLY A 104 7.45 1.51 -24.56
N ARG A 105 6.42 2.23 -25.05
CA ARG A 105 6.25 3.67 -24.82
C ARG A 105 6.13 4.03 -23.34
N ILE A 106 6.52 5.26 -23.00
CA ILE A 106 6.36 5.77 -21.63
C ILE A 106 4.96 6.35 -21.43
N GLU A 107 4.30 5.91 -20.38
CA GLU A 107 3.03 6.46 -19.89
C GLU A 107 3.16 6.90 -18.43
N VAL A 108 2.40 7.92 -18.04
CA VAL A 108 2.50 8.56 -16.73
C VAL A 108 1.27 8.25 -15.89
N ASN A 109 1.51 7.77 -14.67
CA ASN A 109 0.50 7.61 -13.63
C ASN A 109 0.90 8.38 -12.37
N ALA A 110 -0.02 8.58 -11.42
CA ALA A 110 0.28 9.20 -10.15
C ALA A 110 1.05 8.23 -9.23
N GLY A 111 2.12 8.70 -8.60
CA GLY A 111 2.89 7.93 -7.61
C GLY A 111 2.03 7.37 -6.48
N TYR A 112 2.15 6.06 -6.22
CA TYR A 112 1.32 5.35 -5.25
C TYR A 112 2.12 4.47 -4.27
N ASN A 113 3.36 4.10 -4.60
CA ASN A 113 4.14 3.17 -3.80
C ASN A 113 4.91 3.89 -2.67
N ARG A 114 4.36 3.85 -1.45
CA ARG A 114 4.97 4.46 -0.26
C ARG A 114 6.34 3.86 0.12
N VAL A 115 6.62 2.61 -0.23
CA VAL A 115 7.90 1.96 0.07
C VAL A 115 8.98 2.55 -0.83
N VAL A 116 8.73 2.57 -2.14
CA VAL A 116 9.63 3.19 -3.12
C VAL A 116 9.80 4.69 -2.82
N ASN A 117 8.74 5.39 -2.41
CA ASN A 117 8.86 6.79 -1.95
C ASN A 117 9.82 6.94 -0.76
N GLY A 118 9.80 6.01 0.20
CA GLY A 118 10.76 5.99 1.31
C GLY A 118 12.20 5.79 0.83
N VAL A 119 12.41 4.87 -0.12
CA VAL A 119 13.73 4.63 -0.74
C VAL A 119 14.22 5.86 -1.51
N MET A 120 13.38 6.46 -2.36
CA MET A 120 13.68 7.71 -3.07
C MET A 120 14.07 8.84 -2.11
N ASN A 121 13.35 9.00 -1.00
CA ASN A 121 13.69 10.02 -0.01
C ASN A 121 15.05 9.78 0.64
N ASN A 122 15.39 8.52 0.95
CA ASN A 122 16.72 8.17 1.45
C ASN A 122 17.82 8.46 0.42
N MET A 123 17.56 8.17 -0.86
CA MET A 123 18.49 8.48 -1.95
C MET A 123 18.65 9.99 -2.15
N VAL A 124 17.56 10.75 -2.11
CA VAL A 124 17.60 12.23 -2.17
C VAL A 124 18.40 12.78 -1.01
N ALA A 125 18.16 12.33 0.23
CA ALA A 125 18.94 12.74 1.38
C ALA A 125 20.43 12.41 1.20
N SER A 126 20.77 11.19 0.77
CA SER A 126 22.15 10.80 0.48
C SER A 126 22.81 11.73 -0.54
N MET A 127 22.09 12.06 -1.61
CA MET A 127 22.57 12.98 -2.64
C MET A 127 22.77 14.42 -2.13
N GLU A 128 21.85 14.93 -1.31
CA GLU A 128 21.93 16.27 -0.75
C GLU A 128 23.15 16.45 0.16
N TYR A 129 23.57 15.41 0.89
CA TYR A 129 24.72 15.48 1.81
C TYR A 129 26.05 15.09 1.17
N HIS A 130 26.07 14.18 0.21
CA HIS A 130 27.32 13.53 -0.23
C HIS A 130 27.65 13.74 -1.72
N SER A 131 26.67 14.12 -2.56
CA SER A 131 26.90 14.19 -4.00
C SER A 131 27.43 15.54 -4.46
N ARG A 132 28.31 15.50 -5.47
CA ARG A 132 28.77 16.67 -6.21
C ARG A 132 28.32 16.50 -7.65
N PHE A 133 27.41 17.38 -8.08
CA PHE A 133 26.82 17.32 -9.42
C PHE A 133 27.69 18.08 -10.43
N ASP A 134 27.99 17.40 -11.54
CA ASP A 134 28.55 18.02 -12.74
C ASP A 134 27.40 18.49 -13.64
N PHE A 135 27.12 19.79 -13.63
CA PHE A 135 26.06 20.42 -14.41
C PHE A 135 26.36 20.50 -15.92
N THR A 136 27.50 19.98 -16.38
CA THR A 136 27.80 19.82 -17.81
C THR A 136 27.28 18.49 -18.37
N THR A 137 26.93 17.54 -17.48
CA THR A 137 26.37 16.24 -17.83
C THR A 137 24.86 16.20 -17.58
N LEU A 138 24.11 15.52 -18.44
CA LEU A 138 22.68 15.29 -18.26
C LEU A 138 22.42 14.00 -17.50
N ILE A 139 23.08 12.91 -17.88
CA ILE A 139 22.95 11.59 -17.27
C ILE A 139 24.11 11.43 -16.28
N ASP A 140 23.80 11.35 -14.98
CA ASP A 140 24.80 11.18 -13.94
C ASP A 140 24.97 9.71 -13.59
N THR A 141 25.68 9.00 -14.48
CA THR A 141 25.98 7.57 -14.35
C THR A 141 26.75 7.27 -13.07
N LYS A 142 27.64 8.17 -12.64
CA LYS A 142 28.44 8.00 -11.44
C LYS A 142 27.58 8.02 -10.17
N THR A 143 26.71 9.02 -10.03
CA THR A 143 25.83 9.12 -8.86
C THR A 143 24.79 8.00 -8.86
N SER A 144 24.28 7.62 -10.04
CA SER A 144 23.37 6.47 -10.19
C SER A 144 24.00 5.17 -9.69
N LEU A 145 25.22 4.84 -10.13
CA LEU A 145 25.92 3.64 -9.66
C LEU A 145 26.34 3.72 -8.18
N TYR A 146 26.69 4.89 -7.67
CA TYR A 146 27.00 5.07 -6.25
C TYR A 146 25.79 4.73 -5.36
N LEU A 147 24.62 5.25 -5.72
CA LEU A 147 23.38 4.92 -5.02
C LEU A 147 23.02 3.43 -5.23
N ALA A 148 23.23 2.88 -6.42
CA ALA A 148 22.93 1.47 -6.69
C ALA A 148 23.79 0.47 -5.89
N ASN A 149 24.98 0.88 -5.43
CA ASN A 149 25.85 0.06 -4.58
C ASN A 149 25.59 0.24 -3.07
N SER A 150 24.54 0.99 -2.69
CA SER A 150 24.14 1.18 -1.30
C SER A 150 22.97 0.27 -0.92
N PHE A 151 22.81 -0.04 0.36
CA PHE A 151 21.69 -0.87 0.83
C PHE A 151 20.43 -0.05 1.10
N TYR A 152 19.29 -0.52 0.58
CA TYR A 152 17.96 0.00 0.87
C TYR A 152 17.04 -1.18 1.17
N LYS A 153 16.39 -1.18 2.35
CA LYS A 153 15.50 -2.28 2.76
C LYS A 153 16.17 -3.66 2.73
N GLU A 154 17.44 -3.72 3.13
CA GLU A 154 18.27 -4.95 3.12
C GLU A 154 18.66 -5.45 1.73
N GLU A 155 18.30 -4.71 0.66
CA GLU A 155 18.63 -5.03 -0.72
C GLU A 155 19.69 -4.08 -1.27
N CYS A 156 20.58 -4.59 -2.11
CA CYS A 156 21.51 -3.81 -2.92
C CYS A 156 20.92 -3.65 -4.33
N PRO A 157 20.59 -2.42 -4.79
CA PRO A 157 19.94 -2.23 -6.09
C PRO A 157 20.72 -2.76 -7.29
N LEU A 158 22.05 -2.69 -7.25
CA LEU A 158 22.88 -3.23 -8.33
C LEU A 158 22.76 -4.76 -8.41
N ASP A 159 22.81 -5.44 -7.27
CA ASP A 159 22.72 -6.90 -7.22
C ASP A 159 21.32 -7.38 -7.62
N THR A 160 20.27 -6.71 -7.15
CA THR A 160 18.88 -7.03 -7.52
C THR A 160 18.60 -6.74 -9.00
N LEU A 161 19.18 -5.68 -9.58
CA LEU A 161 19.12 -5.43 -11.03
C LEU A 161 19.78 -6.58 -11.80
N LYS A 162 21.02 -6.95 -11.44
CA LYS A 162 21.73 -8.05 -12.11
C LYS A 162 20.96 -9.37 -11.98
N ALA A 163 20.40 -9.66 -10.82
CA ALA A 163 19.57 -10.84 -10.60
C ALA A 163 18.31 -10.83 -11.49
N ALA A 164 17.59 -9.69 -11.56
CA ALA A 164 16.40 -9.55 -12.40
C ALA A 164 16.70 -9.76 -13.89
N PHE A 165 17.86 -9.30 -14.36
CA PHE A 165 18.28 -9.43 -15.76
C PHE A 165 18.89 -10.80 -16.12
N ASN A 166 19.20 -11.65 -15.12
CA ASN A 166 19.58 -13.04 -15.32
C ASN A 166 18.37 -13.96 -15.55
N GLU A 167 17.18 -13.53 -15.13
CA GLU A 167 15.93 -14.22 -15.41
C GLU A 167 15.38 -13.83 -16.81
N PRO A 168 14.47 -14.64 -17.39
CA PRO A 168 13.74 -14.25 -18.59
C PRO A 168 12.94 -12.96 -18.36
N LEU A 169 13.07 -11.98 -19.27
CA LEU A 169 12.29 -10.76 -19.21
C LEU A 169 10.88 -11.06 -19.71
N VAL A 170 9.92 -11.05 -18.79
CA VAL A 170 8.51 -11.35 -19.08
C VAL A 170 7.66 -10.16 -18.72
N LEU A 171 6.81 -9.76 -19.66
CA LEU A 171 5.77 -8.77 -19.43
C LEU A 171 4.44 -9.51 -19.30
N HIS A 172 3.83 -9.42 -18.14
CA HIS A 172 2.53 -10.00 -17.85
C HIS A 172 1.44 -9.05 -18.37
N GLU A 173 0.62 -9.56 -19.30
CA GLU A 173 -0.57 -8.84 -19.73
C GLU A 173 -1.50 -8.64 -18.54
N VAL A 174 -2.01 -7.42 -18.38
CA VAL A 174 -3.06 -7.11 -17.42
C VAL A 174 -4.32 -6.88 -18.25
N SER A 175 -5.22 -7.86 -18.23
CA SER A 175 -6.47 -7.76 -18.98
C SER A 175 -7.45 -6.84 -18.24
N GLN A 176 -8.21 -6.04 -19.00
CA GLN A 176 -9.32 -5.24 -18.44
C GLN A 176 -10.33 -6.14 -17.69
N GLU A 177 -10.59 -7.33 -18.23
CA GLU A 177 -11.51 -8.31 -17.65
C GLU A 177 -11.06 -8.84 -16.27
N GLU A 178 -9.76 -8.95 -15.99
CA GLU A 178 -9.26 -9.37 -14.67
C GLU A 178 -9.25 -8.24 -13.64
N VAL A 179 -9.11 -6.98 -14.08
CA VAL A 179 -9.16 -5.80 -13.20
C VAL A 179 -10.61 -5.43 -12.81
N GLU A 180 -11.57 -5.81 -13.66
CA GLU A 180 -13.00 -5.60 -13.48
C GLU A 180 -13.77 -6.80 -12.90
N LYS A 181 -13.15 -7.98 -12.78
CA LYS A 181 -13.74 -9.09 -12.00
C LYS A 181 -13.82 -8.67 -10.54
N GLU A 182 -14.95 -8.07 -10.20
CA GLU A 182 -15.32 -7.74 -8.83
C GLU A 182 -15.30 -9.05 -8.03
N TYR A 183 -14.40 -9.13 -7.06
CA TYR A 183 -14.30 -10.30 -6.20
C TYR A 183 -15.65 -10.51 -5.52
N VAL A 184 -16.31 -11.62 -5.84
CA VAL A 184 -17.57 -12.01 -5.21
C VAL A 184 -17.22 -12.72 -3.90
N VAL A 185 -17.77 -12.22 -2.80
CA VAL A 185 -17.57 -12.85 -1.50
C VAL A 185 -18.31 -14.19 -1.48
N GLU A 186 -17.56 -15.28 -1.34
CA GLU A 186 -18.14 -16.60 -1.12
C GLU A 186 -18.68 -16.69 0.32
N ARG A 187 -20.01 -16.73 0.44
CA ARG A 187 -20.69 -16.82 1.73
C ARG A 187 -20.95 -18.28 2.10
N ASN A 188 -20.16 -18.79 3.04
CA ASN A 188 -20.24 -20.16 3.56
C ASN A 188 -20.49 -20.23 5.08
N TRP A 189 -20.77 -19.09 5.72
CA TRP A 189 -21.09 -18.96 7.14
C TRP A 189 -22.60 -18.73 7.35
N ARG A 190 -23.07 -19.01 8.56
CA ARG A 190 -24.44 -18.69 9.04
C ARG A 190 -24.54 -17.18 9.32
N SER A 191 -25.63 -16.52 8.93
CA SER A 191 -25.79 -15.07 9.11
C SER A 191 -25.58 -14.69 10.58
N LEU A 192 -24.91 -13.56 10.80
CA LEU A 192 -24.81 -12.98 12.15
C LEU A 192 -26.20 -12.67 12.73
N SER A 193 -27.15 -12.28 11.88
CA SER A 193 -28.54 -12.02 12.28
C SER A 193 -29.29 -13.26 12.78
N ASP A 194 -28.82 -14.47 12.45
CA ASP A 194 -29.47 -15.73 12.87
C ASP A 194 -29.13 -16.10 14.33
N TYR A 195 -28.20 -15.39 14.97
CA TYR A 195 -27.77 -15.61 16.36
C TYR A 195 -28.50 -14.65 17.31
N ASN A 196 -29.83 -14.72 17.32
CA ASN A 196 -30.65 -14.02 18.31
C ASN A 196 -30.70 -14.84 19.61
N VAL A 197 -29.56 -14.92 20.31
CA VAL A 197 -29.40 -15.70 21.54
C VAL A 197 -29.03 -14.75 22.69
N THR A 198 -29.90 -14.65 23.69
CA THR A 198 -29.68 -13.80 24.86
C THR A 198 -28.75 -14.43 25.89
N ASP A 199 -28.74 -15.76 25.97
CA ASP A 199 -27.87 -16.54 26.87
C ASP A 199 -27.27 -17.71 26.07
N PHE A 200 -26.00 -17.59 25.70
CA PHE A 200 -25.29 -18.64 24.97
C PHE A 200 -25.07 -19.87 25.87
N THR A 201 -25.48 -21.04 25.41
CA THR A 201 -25.01 -22.32 25.96
C THR A 201 -23.56 -22.60 25.49
N GLU A 202 -22.88 -23.57 26.10
CA GLU A 202 -21.54 -24.00 25.67
C GLU A 202 -21.51 -24.41 24.18
N ASP A 203 -22.55 -25.12 23.74
CA ASP A 203 -22.71 -25.51 22.33
C ASP A 203 -22.93 -24.30 21.41
N ASP A 204 -23.65 -23.26 21.87
CA ASP A 204 -23.84 -22.03 21.10
C ASP A 204 -22.53 -21.25 20.95
N PHE A 205 -21.70 -21.22 22.00
CA PHE A 205 -20.37 -20.59 21.94
C PHE A 205 -19.50 -21.29 20.90
N GLU A 206 -19.41 -22.61 20.95
CA GLU A 206 -18.63 -23.39 19.99
C GLU A 206 -19.13 -23.19 18.55
N ALA A 207 -20.46 -23.18 18.36
CA ALA A 207 -21.06 -22.90 17.06
C ALA A 207 -20.76 -21.48 16.56
N ALA A 208 -20.78 -20.46 17.44
CA ALA A 208 -20.44 -19.08 17.08
C ALA A 208 -18.95 -18.93 16.76
N PHE A 209 -18.05 -19.52 17.54
CA PHE A 209 -16.61 -19.53 17.25
C PHE A 209 -16.30 -20.22 15.92
N ALA A 210 -16.96 -21.36 15.64
CA ALA A 210 -16.84 -22.04 14.36
C ALA A 210 -17.30 -21.15 13.19
N ASN A 211 -18.41 -20.44 13.35
CA ASN A 211 -18.92 -19.52 12.36
C ASN A 211 -17.99 -18.31 12.14
N ASN A 212 -17.44 -17.75 13.23
CA ASN A 212 -16.48 -16.65 13.18
C ASN A 212 -15.20 -17.02 12.44
N ARG A 213 -14.72 -18.27 12.56
CA ARG A 213 -13.58 -18.75 11.76
C ARG A 213 -13.87 -18.71 10.26
N LEU A 214 -15.08 -19.05 9.84
CA LEU A 214 -15.50 -18.97 8.44
C LEU A 214 -15.57 -17.50 7.97
N ILE A 215 -16.16 -16.62 8.78
CA ILE A 215 -16.23 -15.17 8.51
C ILE A 215 -14.83 -14.56 8.38
N LEU A 216 -13.93 -14.85 9.31
CA LEU A 216 -12.55 -14.35 9.29
C LEU A 216 -11.77 -14.87 8.08
N THR A 217 -11.98 -16.13 7.68
CA THR A 217 -11.37 -16.70 6.46
C THR A 217 -11.88 -15.98 5.20
N ALA A 218 -13.19 -15.77 5.09
CA ALA A 218 -13.77 -15.03 3.97
C ALA A 218 -13.32 -13.57 3.95
N PHE A 219 -13.22 -12.93 5.11
CA PHE A 219 -12.70 -11.57 5.25
C PHE A 219 -11.23 -11.48 4.85
N GLN A 220 -10.41 -12.47 5.21
CA GLN A 220 -9.03 -12.58 4.74
C GLN A 220 -8.97 -12.58 3.22
N HIS A 221 -9.72 -13.48 2.57
CA HIS A 221 -9.76 -13.56 1.11
C HIS A 221 -10.25 -12.25 0.48
N TYR A 222 -11.26 -11.59 1.05
CA TYR A 222 -11.71 -10.28 0.59
C TYR A 222 -10.59 -9.23 0.64
N LEU A 223 -9.83 -9.15 1.75
CA LEU A 223 -8.73 -8.20 1.88
C LEU A 223 -7.55 -8.49 0.94
N GLU A 224 -7.28 -9.76 0.66
CA GLU A 224 -6.21 -10.18 -0.25
C GLU A 224 -6.59 -10.03 -1.72
N GLN A 225 -7.82 -10.42 -2.08
CA GLN A 225 -8.25 -10.52 -3.47
C GLN A 225 -8.92 -9.24 -3.98
N SER A 226 -9.78 -8.60 -3.17
CA SER A 226 -10.47 -7.36 -3.55
C SER A 226 -9.61 -6.13 -3.24
N GLU A 227 -9.09 -6.04 -2.01
CA GLU A 227 -8.36 -4.86 -1.55
C GLU A 227 -6.85 -4.90 -1.84
N LYS A 228 -6.34 -6.06 -2.30
CA LYS A 228 -4.92 -6.30 -2.62
C LYS A 228 -3.96 -5.88 -1.49
N LEU A 229 -4.35 -6.13 -0.23
CA LEU A 229 -3.54 -5.76 0.93
C LEU A 229 -2.40 -6.75 1.19
N THR A 230 -1.33 -6.26 1.80
CA THR A 230 -0.20 -7.13 2.19
C THR A 230 -0.57 -8.05 3.36
N LYS A 231 0.02 -9.24 3.42
CA LYS A 231 -0.19 -10.21 4.53
C LYS A 231 -0.08 -9.59 5.92
N LYS A 232 0.94 -8.75 6.15
CA LYS A 232 1.11 -8.01 7.43
C LYS A 232 -0.08 -7.12 7.77
N THR A 233 -0.67 -6.48 6.76
CA THR A 233 -1.84 -5.62 6.94
C THR A 233 -3.10 -6.43 7.16
N VAL A 234 -3.27 -7.51 6.38
CA VAL A 234 -4.37 -8.48 6.52
C VAL A 234 -4.40 -9.07 7.92
N ASN A 235 -3.28 -9.61 8.42
CA ASN A 235 -3.20 -10.20 9.77
C ASN A 235 -3.58 -9.22 10.88
N ARG A 236 -3.22 -7.93 10.74
CA ARG A 236 -3.64 -6.90 11.71
C ARG A 236 -5.15 -6.67 11.67
N HIS A 237 -5.75 -6.64 10.48
CA HIS A 237 -7.19 -6.51 10.34
C HIS A 237 -7.93 -7.72 10.92
N LEU A 238 -7.43 -8.93 10.66
CA LEU A 238 -7.96 -10.17 11.23
C LEU A 238 -7.92 -10.15 12.75
N ALA A 239 -6.76 -9.84 13.37
CA ALA A 239 -6.65 -9.80 14.82
C ALA A 239 -7.66 -8.83 15.49
N ASN A 240 -7.78 -7.60 14.97
CA ASN A 240 -8.73 -6.63 15.53
C ASN A 240 -10.19 -7.05 15.36
N VAL A 241 -10.53 -7.71 14.25
CA VAL A 241 -11.90 -8.18 13.97
C VAL A 241 -12.20 -9.47 14.73
N GLU A 242 -11.20 -10.31 14.95
CA GLU A 242 -11.29 -11.47 15.84
C GLU A 242 -11.61 -11.03 17.26
N ASP A 243 -10.90 -10.03 17.80
CA ASP A 243 -11.25 -9.45 19.12
C ASP A 243 -12.70 -8.92 19.15
N TYR A 244 -13.15 -8.29 18.07
CA TYR A 244 -14.51 -7.79 17.97
C TYR A 244 -15.56 -8.91 17.97
N LEU A 245 -15.37 -9.95 17.15
CA LEU A 245 -16.33 -11.05 17.03
C LEU A 245 -16.28 -11.99 18.24
N ASN A 246 -15.09 -12.46 18.58
CA ASN A 246 -14.87 -13.55 19.53
C ASN A 246 -14.85 -13.08 20.98
N ASN A 247 -14.22 -11.94 21.26
CA ASN A 247 -14.00 -11.48 22.63
C ASN A 247 -15.02 -10.44 23.08
N TYR A 248 -15.70 -9.80 22.13
CA TYR A 248 -16.71 -8.79 22.42
C TYR A 248 -18.13 -9.24 22.03
N LEU A 249 -18.46 -9.30 20.73
CA LEU A 249 -19.85 -9.51 20.30
C LEU A 249 -20.49 -10.82 20.81
N ILE A 250 -19.73 -11.90 20.91
CA ILE A 250 -20.21 -13.15 21.54
C ILE A 250 -20.79 -12.94 22.95
N PHE A 251 -20.23 -12.00 23.73
CA PHE A 251 -20.66 -11.75 25.12
C PHE A 251 -21.62 -10.57 25.27
N TYR A 252 -21.65 -9.65 24.29
CA TYR A 252 -22.39 -8.40 24.38
C TYR A 252 -23.54 -8.26 23.36
N GLY A 253 -23.71 -9.24 22.47
CA GLY A 253 -24.80 -9.32 21.50
C GLY A 253 -24.29 -9.57 20.09
N PHE A 254 -24.36 -10.82 19.63
CA PHE A 254 -23.69 -11.26 18.40
C PHE A 254 -24.43 -10.82 17.12
N ASP A 255 -25.77 -10.78 17.15
CA ASP A 255 -26.61 -10.27 16.06
C ASP A 255 -26.53 -8.74 15.92
N LEU A 256 -26.17 -8.02 16.98
CA LEU A 256 -26.06 -6.55 16.98
C LEU A 256 -25.06 -6.03 15.95
N ALA A 257 -24.07 -6.85 15.58
CA ALA A 257 -23.13 -6.55 14.51
C ALA A 257 -23.77 -6.22 13.16
N VAL A 258 -25.04 -6.63 12.94
CA VAL A 258 -25.77 -6.38 11.70
C VAL A 258 -27.14 -5.75 11.92
N SER A 259 -27.59 -5.62 13.18
CA SER A 259 -28.90 -5.07 13.53
C SER A 259 -28.86 -3.73 14.26
N THR A 260 -27.80 -3.45 15.06
CA THR A 260 -27.69 -2.23 15.88
C THR A 260 -26.24 -1.76 15.99
N PHE A 261 -25.86 -0.72 15.25
CA PHE A 261 -24.46 -0.30 15.12
C PHE A 261 -23.87 0.48 16.29
N SER A 262 -24.68 0.94 17.26
CA SER A 262 -24.17 1.60 18.47
C SER A 262 -23.26 0.71 19.31
N ILE A 263 -23.37 -0.62 19.16
CA ILE A 263 -22.47 -1.58 19.81
C ILE A 263 -21.01 -1.43 19.33
N ILE A 264 -20.78 -0.80 18.17
CA ILE A 264 -19.45 -0.56 17.63
C ILE A 264 -18.69 0.45 18.49
N SER A 265 -19.32 1.53 18.96
CA SER A 265 -18.63 2.57 19.72
C SER A 265 -18.16 2.03 21.07
N ASP A 266 -19.02 1.27 21.76
CA ASP A 266 -18.74 0.63 23.05
C ASP A 266 -17.54 -0.34 23.02
N PHE A 267 -17.31 -1.00 21.88
CA PHE A 267 -16.19 -1.94 21.70
C PHE A 267 -14.83 -1.29 21.95
N PHE A 268 -14.64 -0.02 21.56
CA PHE A 268 -13.34 0.63 21.67
C PHE A 268 -12.95 0.93 23.11
N SER A 269 -13.90 1.46 23.88
CA SER A 269 -13.74 1.68 25.33
C SER A 269 -13.58 0.36 26.08
N TRP A 270 -14.29 -0.70 25.66
CA TRP A 270 -14.07 -2.05 26.17
C TRP A 270 -12.64 -2.54 25.89
N GLY A 271 -12.17 -2.41 24.65
CA GLY A 271 -10.84 -2.88 24.23
C GLY A 271 -9.71 -2.13 24.93
N ALA A 272 -9.86 -0.82 25.16
CA ALA A 272 -8.95 -0.03 25.97
C ALA A 272 -8.89 -0.56 27.42
N ARG A 273 -10.04 -0.75 28.09
CA ARG A 273 -10.11 -1.31 29.45
C ARG A 273 -9.53 -2.71 29.57
N LYS A 274 -9.62 -3.52 28.51
CA LYS A 274 -9.08 -4.88 28.45
C LYS A 274 -7.62 -4.94 27.98
N ASN A 275 -6.96 -3.79 27.78
CA ASN A 275 -5.59 -3.70 27.27
C ASN A 275 -5.39 -4.41 25.91
N ILE A 276 -6.44 -4.50 25.08
CA ILE A 276 -6.33 -4.97 23.69
C ILE A 276 -5.47 -3.98 22.88
N TRP A 277 -5.66 -2.69 23.14
CA TRP A 277 -4.85 -1.63 22.56
C TRP A 277 -4.28 -0.74 23.66
N ILE A 278 -2.96 -0.48 23.57
CA ILE A 278 -2.19 0.30 24.55
C ILE A 278 -1.70 1.64 23.99
N SER A 279 -2.29 2.10 22.88
CA SER A 279 -1.92 3.40 22.29
C SER A 279 -3.02 3.93 21.38
N GLU A 280 -3.09 5.25 21.25
CA GLU A 280 -3.94 5.96 20.29
C GLU A 280 -3.76 5.41 18.85
N SER A 281 -2.52 5.13 18.45
CA SER A 281 -2.23 4.56 17.12
C SER A 281 -2.86 3.17 16.93
N ALA A 282 -2.91 2.36 17.98
CA ALA A 282 -3.49 1.01 17.93
C ALA A 282 -5.02 1.08 17.81
N ILE A 283 -5.70 1.94 18.57
CA ILE A 283 -7.15 2.18 18.44
C ILE A 283 -7.51 2.67 17.04
N LYS A 284 -6.80 3.67 16.52
CA LYS A 284 -7.05 4.18 15.15
C LYS A 284 -6.91 3.07 14.09
N LYS A 285 -5.98 2.14 14.28
CA LYS A 285 -5.83 0.95 13.40
C LYS A 285 -6.97 -0.04 13.58
N ALA A 286 -7.50 -0.22 14.79
CA ALA A 286 -8.70 -1.03 15.03
C ALA A 286 -9.92 -0.46 14.32
N GLY A 287 -10.14 0.86 14.39
CA GLY A 287 -11.23 1.50 13.65
C GLY A 287 -11.11 1.41 12.13
N THR A 288 -9.88 1.49 11.60
CA THR A 288 -9.64 1.17 10.18
C THR A 288 -9.98 -0.29 9.86
N SER A 289 -9.77 -1.21 10.79
CA SER A 289 -10.09 -2.64 10.63
C SER A 289 -11.59 -2.88 10.62
N LEU A 290 -12.34 -2.30 11.56
CA LEU A 290 -13.80 -2.40 11.57
C LEU A 290 -14.42 -1.78 10.33
N LYS A 291 -13.92 -0.63 9.86
CA LYS A 291 -14.42 -0.03 8.62
C LYS A 291 -14.31 -0.99 7.43
N LYS A 292 -13.18 -1.71 7.31
CA LYS A 292 -12.98 -2.72 6.27
C LYS A 292 -13.85 -3.95 6.47
N PHE A 293 -14.04 -4.37 7.72
CA PHE A 293 -14.92 -5.49 8.04
C PHE A 293 -16.36 -5.21 7.64
N TYR A 294 -16.90 -4.03 7.94
CA TYR A 294 -18.25 -3.66 7.53
C TYR A 294 -18.40 -3.46 6.01
N GLN A 295 -17.35 -3.00 5.31
CA GLN A 295 -17.33 -3.01 3.84
C GLN A 295 -17.42 -4.44 3.29
N PHE A 296 -16.70 -5.38 3.91
CA PHE A 296 -16.80 -6.80 3.60
C PHE A 296 -18.21 -7.36 3.87
N LEU A 297 -18.83 -7.03 5.01
CA LEU A 297 -20.20 -7.48 5.31
C LEU A 297 -21.23 -6.91 4.32
N ILE A 298 -21.03 -5.68 3.83
CA ILE A 298 -21.84 -5.11 2.75
C ILE A 298 -21.63 -5.90 1.45
N ALA A 299 -20.38 -6.18 1.07
CA ALA A 299 -20.06 -6.97 -0.11
C ALA A 299 -20.60 -8.41 -0.03
N ALA A 300 -20.70 -8.98 1.17
CA ALA A 300 -21.30 -10.27 1.45
C ALA A 300 -22.84 -10.25 1.51
N GLY A 301 -23.46 -9.07 1.50
CA GLY A 301 -24.91 -8.87 1.63
C GLY A 301 -25.46 -9.06 3.04
N GLU A 302 -24.62 -9.07 4.08
CA GLU A 302 -25.03 -9.16 5.50
C GLU A 302 -25.49 -7.79 6.05
N VAL A 303 -24.97 -6.70 5.50
CA VAL A 303 -25.28 -5.31 5.90
C VAL A 303 -25.67 -4.50 4.68
N LYS A 304 -26.63 -3.57 4.80
CA LYS A 304 -27.02 -2.73 3.66
C LYS A 304 -25.99 -1.64 3.43
N ALA A 305 -25.69 -1.34 2.16
CA ALA A 305 -24.80 -0.25 1.82
C ALA A 305 -25.27 1.12 2.34
N SER A 306 -26.59 1.30 2.55
CA SER A 306 -27.20 2.49 3.14
C SER A 306 -26.74 2.78 4.56
N ASP A 307 -26.27 1.77 5.28
CA ASP A 307 -25.99 1.85 6.72
C ASP A 307 -24.53 2.29 6.98
N MET A 308 -23.68 2.26 5.94
CA MET A 308 -22.27 2.63 6.04
C MET A 308 -22.01 4.02 6.64
N PRO A 309 -22.79 5.08 6.36
CA PRO A 309 -22.61 6.38 7.01
C PRO A 309 -22.78 6.32 8.53
N GLU A 310 -23.76 5.58 9.03
CA GLU A 310 -23.99 5.39 10.47
C GLU A 310 -22.86 4.57 11.10
N ILE A 311 -22.49 3.45 10.48
CA ILE A 311 -21.36 2.62 10.91
C ILE A 311 -20.07 3.45 11.04
N ARG A 312 -19.78 4.34 10.07
CA ARG A 312 -18.60 5.22 10.15
C ARG A 312 -18.66 6.16 11.34
N LYS A 313 -19.83 6.74 11.61
CA LYS A 313 -20.04 7.63 12.74
C LYS A 313 -19.80 6.89 14.07
N GLU A 314 -20.33 5.68 14.22
CA GLU A 314 -20.13 4.87 15.43
C GLU A 314 -18.67 4.42 15.61
N ILE A 315 -17.96 4.13 14.51
CA ILE A 315 -16.51 3.88 14.56
C ILE A 315 -15.75 5.13 15.00
N GLU A 316 -16.12 6.32 14.49
CA GLU A 316 -15.46 7.59 14.85
C GLU A 316 -15.67 7.92 16.34
N LEU A 317 -16.90 7.82 16.83
CA LEU A 317 -17.23 7.98 18.24
C LEU A 317 -16.47 6.97 19.11
N GLY A 318 -16.47 5.70 18.73
CA GLY A 318 -15.73 4.66 19.44
C GLY A 318 -14.23 4.93 19.51
N ILE A 319 -13.62 5.38 18.41
CA ILE A 319 -12.19 5.76 18.42
C ILE A 319 -11.93 6.85 19.46
N GLU A 320 -12.77 7.89 19.51
CA GLU A 320 -12.65 8.98 20.48
C GLU A 320 -12.80 8.46 21.91
N ASP A 321 -13.83 7.69 22.20
CA ASP A 321 -14.11 7.14 23.53
C ASP A 321 -13.01 6.16 24.00
N GLY A 322 -12.50 5.33 23.10
CA GLY A 322 -11.39 4.44 23.39
C GLY A 322 -10.09 5.20 23.73
N ILE A 323 -9.81 6.31 23.03
CA ILE A 323 -8.64 7.15 23.32
C ILE A 323 -8.80 7.83 24.68
N MET A 324 -9.98 8.39 24.96
CA MET A 324 -10.26 9.00 26.26
C MET A 324 -10.11 7.99 27.40
N THR A 325 -10.67 6.78 27.22
CA THR A 325 -10.55 5.68 28.20
C THR A 325 -9.08 5.34 28.49
N LEU A 326 -8.23 5.28 27.46
CA LEU A 326 -6.78 5.04 27.64
C LEU A 326 -6.10 6.16 28.44
N MET A 327 -6.43 7.42 28.14
CA MET A 327 -5.87 8.56 28.88
C MET A 327 -6.27 8.52 30.35
N GLU A 328 -7.54 8.24 30.65
CA GLU A 328 -8.03 8.10 32.03
C GLU A 328 -7.33 6.96 32.78
N MET A 329 -7.10 5.81 32.11
CA MET A 329 -6.40 4.67 32.70
C MET A 329 -4.93 5.00 33.02
N ASP A 330 -4.24 5.72 32.13
CA ASP A 330 -2.86 6.15 32.34
C ASP A 330 -2.79 7.15 33.52
N GLU A 331 -3.71 8.11 33.60
CA GLU A 331 -3.79 9.06 34.72
C GLU A 331 -4.04 8.37 36.07
N LEU A 332 -4.94 7.38 36.12
CA LEU A 332 -5.21 6.61 37.34
C LEU A 332 -4.02 5.76 37.77
N SER A 333 -3.21 5.26 36.83
CA SER A 333 -2.00 4.49 37.14
C SER A 333 -0.91 5.34 37.81
N LEU A 334 -0.89 6.65 37.55
CA LEU A 334 0.06 7.60 38.13
C LEU A 334 -0.31 8.07 39.54
N ILE A 335 -1.57 7.92 39.95
CA ILE A 335 -2.06 8.32 41.29
C ILE A 335 -1.68 7.28 42.36
N HIS A 336 -1.24 6.08 41.95
CA HIS A 336 -0.87 4.97 42.84
C HIS A 336 0.65 4.72 42.95
N ILE A 337 1.47 5.68 42.51
CA ILE A 337 2.94 5.73 42.70
C ILE A 337 3.26 6.91 43.61
#